data_AF-A0A372GPW3-F1
#
_entry.id   AF-A0A372GPW3-F1
#
_cell.length_a   1.000
_cell.length_b   1.000
_cell.length_c   1.000
_cell.angle_alpha   90.00
_cell.angle_beta   90.00
_cell.angle_gamma   90.00
#
_symmetry.space_group_name_H-M   'P 1'
#
loop_
_entity.id
_entity.type
_entity.pdbx_description
1 polymer ?
#
loop_
_entity_poly.entity_id
_entity_poly.type
_entity_poly.pdbx_seq_one_letter_code
_entity_poly.pdbx_strand_id
1 'polypeptide(L)'
;MTSPVRSEGSSLPTKPPRFLLTLPTIGPDLSPAPLPDFVTDTREGRYGAFDAIAEVGRAAEVTGFDGIVAPFTSDAEESLVVVAGLLRDSRWIHGVAGFHPALGTPVYAAKLSASLQRFTGDRFGWWPVVDLPPEVARAYGDFLEGPDRYARADEFLTIAKGVWDHEDYTYEGRFFQVLAGGFQGPLAERRFPTVHLSGISADALDLSAKHADVHVFDVTDDLDALTADLAERAAERGRTVASGLRLTVVAREDEDEARGVRDVPDHALVGSFEQVAAELQGYADRGVNTFVLEPAPHIEEIYRLGELLLPLFLREHAHVD
;
A
#
# COMPACT_ATOMS: atom_id res chain seq x y z
N MET A 1 16.38 -45.56 -32.30
CA MET A 1 16.63 -45.07 -30.93
C MET A 1 16.52 -43.56 -30.97
N THR A 2 15.34 -43.04 -30.71
CA THR A 2 15.04 -41.60 -30.66
C THR A 2 14.58 -41.33 -29.23
N SER A 3 15.40 -40.57 -28.50
CA SER A 3 15.15 -40.17 -27.11
C SER A 3 14.11 -39.04 -27.09
N PRO A 4 13.12 -39.04 -26.18
CA PRO A 4 12.20 -37.92 -26.05
C PRO A 4 12.84 -36.82 -25.19
N VAL A 5 12.79 -35.59 -25.68
CA VAL A 5 13.10 -34.38 -24.92
C VAL A 5 12.00 -34.20 -23.87
N ARG A 6 12.37 -34.20 -22.59
CA ARG A 6 11.49 -33.75 -21.51
C ARG A 6 11.38 -32.22 -21.61
N SER A 7 10.17 -31.73 -21.78
CA SER A 7 9.85 -30.32 -21.54
C SER A 7 9.83 -30.10 -20.03
N GLU A 8 10.92 -29.59 -19.48
CA GLU A 8 10.92 -29.06 -18.12
C GLU A 8 10.18 -27.71 -18.15
N GLY A 9 8.99 -27.69 -17.54
CA GLY A 9 8.29 -26.47 -17.23
C GLY A 9 9.12 -25.67 -16.25
N SER A 10 9.70 -24.57 -16.72
CA SER A 10 10.39 -23.59 -15.89
C SER A 10 9.35 -22.74 -15.17
N SER A 11 8.83 -23.21 -14.03
CA SER A 11 8.22 -22.32 -13.05
C SER A 11 9.34 -21.71 -12.19
N LEU A 12 9.70 -20.46 -12.48
CA LEU A 12 10.51 -19.68 -11.55
C LEU A 12 9.78 -19.65 -10.19
N PRO A 13 10.49 -19.78 -9.05
CA PRO A 13 9.83 -19.70 -7.75
C PRO A 13 9.13 -18.35 -7.62
N THR A 14 7.82 -18.38 -7.46
CA THR A 14 6.99 -17.19 -7.24
C THR A 14 7.38 -16.62 -5.89
N LYS A 15 7.90 -15.39 -5.87
CA LYS A 15 8.20 -14.67 -4.62
C LYS A 15 6.95 -14.72 -3.71
N PRO A 16 7.09 -15.01 -2.41
CA PRO A 16 5.94 -15.05 -1.51
C PRO A 16 5.17 -13.73 -1.54
N PRO A 17 3.84 -13.77 -1.37
CA PRO A 17 3.01 -12.57 -1.27
C PRO A 17 3.50 -11.63 -0.16
N ARG A 18 3.36 -10.33 -0.39
CA ARG A 18 3.74 -9.28 0.56
C ARG A 18 2.57 -8.91 1.45
N PHE A 19 2.83 -8.64 2.71
CA PHE A 19 1.82 -8.19 3.67
C PHE A 19 2.10 -6.76 4.13
N LEU A 20 1.18 -5.85 3.82
CA LEU A 20 1.20 -4.46 4.25
C LEU A 20 0.06 -4.23 5.25
N LEU A 21 0.24 -3.24 6.13
CA LEU A 21 -0.76 -2.84 7.12
C LEU A 21 -1.20 -1.41 6.89
N THR A 22 -2.50 -1.15 6.82
CA THR A 22 -3.03 0.22 6.84
C THR A 22 -2.86 0.82 8.24
N LEU A 23 -2.29 2.03 8.32
CA LEU A 23 -2.18 2.79 9.55
C LEU A 23 -3.51 3.49 9.90
N PRO A 24 -3.79 3.70 11.20
CA PRO A 24 -4.91 4.54 11.63
C PRO A 24 -4.47 5.99 11.53
N THR A 25 -4.65 6.62 10.39
CA THR A 25 -4.30 8.06 10.27
C THR A 25 -5.37 8.94 10.91
N ILE A 26 -6.61 8.45 11.07
CA ILE A 26 -7.73 9.20 11.65
C ILE A 26 -7.95 8.81 13.13
N GLY A 27 -8.13 9.83 13.97
CA GLY A 27 -8.78 9.70 15.28
C GLY A 27 -7.86 9.83 16.51
N PRO A 28 -8.44 10.05 17.71
CA PRO A 28 -7.73 10.11 18.99
C PRO A 28 -7.15 8.74 19.43
N ASP A 29 -7.37 7.69 18.66
CA ASP A 29 -7.17 6.26 18.99
C ASP A 29 -5.69 5.82 18.98
N LEU A 30 -4.79 6.71 18.59
CA LEU A 30 -3.36 6.49 18.78
C LEU A 30 -2.89 6.85 20.19
N SER A 31 -3.70 7.59 20.97
CA SER A 31 -3.37 7.81 22.37
C SER A 31 -3.65 6.52 23.16
N PRO A 32 -2.72 6.02 23.99
CA PRO A 32 -2.97 4.87 24.85
C PRO A 32 -4.24 5.07 25.65
N ALA A 33 -5.02 4.00 25.83
CA ALA A 33 -6.20 4.04 26.69
C ALA A 33 -5.82 4.65 28.06
N PRO A 34 -6.63 5.57 28.61
CA PRO A 34 -6.31 6.19 29.88
C PRO A 34 -6.16 5.10 30.95
N LEU A 35 -5.05 5.17 31.69
CA LEU A 35 -4.79 4.23 32.77
C LEU A 35 -5.88 4.38 33.85
N PRO A 36 -6.30 3.29 34.51
CA PRO A 36 -7.25 3.37 35.62
C PRO A 36 -6.81 4.37 36.69
N ASP A 37 -7.75 5.04 37.35
CA ASP A 37 -7.48 6.11 38.32
C ASP A 37 -6.54 5.72 39.49
N PHE A 38 -6.40 4.42 39.78
CA PHE A 38 -5.50 3.92 40.82
C PHE A 38 -4.04 3.81 40.36
N VAL A 39 -3.78 3.93 39.06
CA VAL A 39 -2.43 3.90 38.48
C VAL A 39 -1.80 5.27 38.68
N THR A 40 -0.77 5.30 39.53
CA THR A 40 -0.04 6.51 39.92
C THR A 40 1.07 6.85 38.93
N ASP A 41 0.91 6.54 37.64
CA ASP A 41 1.95 6.89 36.65
C ASP A 41 2.10 8.41 36.57
N THR A 42 3.15 8.92 37.22
CA THR A 42 3.42 10.36 37.37
C THR A 42 4.17 10.94 36.16
N ARG A 43 4.35 10.18 35.09
CA ARG A 43 5.06 10.64 33.89
C ARG A 43 4.12 11.48 33.03
N GLU A 44 4.29 12.80 33.06
CA GLU A 44 3.50 13.72 32.23
C GLU A 44 4.01 13.81 30.78
N GLY A 45 3.07 13.69 29.82
CA GLY A 45 3.02 14.50 28.60
C GLY A 45 4.16 14.35 27.58
N ARG A 46 4.51 13.13 27.16
CA ARG A 46 5.42 12.92 26.01
C ARG A 46 4.98 11.88 24.99
N TYR A 47 3.83 11.23 25.18
CA TYR A 47 3.32 10.25 24.23
C TYR A 47 2.23 10.90 23.38
N GLY A 48 2.43 10.94 22.07
CA GLY A 48 1.47 11.46 21.11
C GLY A 48 1.23 10.50 19.95
N ALA A 49 0.45 10.94 18.96
CA ALA A 49 0.07 10.12 17.82
C ALA A 49 1.28 9.51 17.07
N PHE A 50 2.36 10.27 16.91
CA PHE A 50 3.57 9.80 16.24
C PHE A 50 4.34 8.73 17.03
N ASP A 51 4.26 8.72 18.37
CA ASP A 51 4.88 7.67 19.18
C ASP A 51 4.14 6.34 19.01
N ALA A 52 2.81 6.38 18.98
CA ALA A 52 1.99 5.21 18.73
C ALA A 52 2.12 4.70 17.28
N ILE A 53 2.24 5.59 16.30
CA ILE A 53 2.59 5.21 14.93
C ILE A 53 3.94 4.49 14.91
N ALA A 54 4.96 5.00 15.61
CA ALA A 54 6.26 4.34 15.70
C ALA A 54 6.18 2.95 16.37
N GLU A 55 5.32 2.80 17.39
CA GLU A 55 5.04 1.51 18.04
C GLU A 55 4.38 0.51 17.08
N VAL A 56 3.37 0.95 16.32
CA VAL A 56 2.73 0.17 15.25
C VAL A 56 3.76 -0.29 14.21
N GLY A 57 4.62 0.63 13.74
CA GLY A 57 5.69 0.30 12.80
C GLY A 57 6.68 -0.72 13.37
N ARG A 58 7.00 -0.62 14.66
CA ARG A 58 7.88 -1.60 15.33
C ARG A 58 7.20 -2.96 15.47
N ALA A 59 5.93 -3.00 15.86
CA ALA A 59 5.17 -4.24 15.94
C ALA A 59 5.17 -4.95 14.58
N ALA A 60 4.85 -4.21 13.51
CA ALA A 60 4.86 -4.72 12.14
C ALA A 60 6.23 -5.29 11.73
N GLU A 61 7.33 -4.57 12.03
CA GLU A 61 8.68 -5.02 11.69
C GLU A 61 9.10 -6.28 12.46
N VAL A 62 8.79 -6.35 13.76
CA VAL A 62 9.20 -7.49 14.61
C VAL A 62 8.40 -8.75 14.27
N THR A 63 7.14 -8.60 13.85
CA THR A 63 6.24 -9.73 13.57
C THR A 63 6.24 -10.15 12.09
N GLY A 64 7.03 -9.48 11.24
CA GLY A 64 7.37 -9.97 9.91
C GLY A 64 6.54 -9.40 8.75
N PHE A 65 5.81 -8.31 8.95
CA PHE A 65 5.13 -7.61 7.86
C PHE A 65 6.13 -6.91 6.93
N ASP A 66 5.81 -6.84 5.63
CA ASP A 66 6.68 -6.21 4.61
C ASP A 66 6.66 -4.68 4.67
N GLY A 67 5.59 -4.11 5.21
CA GLY A 67 5.38 -2.68 5.18
C GLY A 67 4.08 -2.19 5.75
N ILE A 68 3.92 -0.88 5.61
CA ILE A 68 2.76 -0.14 6.10
C ILE A 68 2.26 0.81 5.02
N VAL A 69 0.98 1.18 5.11
CA VAL A 69 0.31 2.14 4.25
C VAL A 69 -0.24 3.25 5.14
N ALA A 70 0.22 4.48 4.96
CA ALA A 70 -0.45 5.65 5.51
C ALA A 70 -1.46 6.15 4.47
N PRO A 71 -2.77 5.96 4.66
CA PRO A 71 -3.76 6.43 3.70
C PRO A 71 -3.80 7.96 3.64
N PHE A 72 -4.25 8.50 2.51
CA PHE A 72 -4.54 9.92 2.38
C PHE A 72 -5.91 10.21 2.99
N THR A 73 -5.93 11.05 4.02
CA THR A 73 -7.12 11.33 4.82
C THR A 73 -7.13 12.82 5.16
N SER A 74 -8.27 13.48 5.00
CA SER A 74 -8.33 14.95 5.06
C SER A 74 -8.36 15.55 6.47
N ASP A 75 -8.68 14.72 7.45
CA ASP A 75 -8.93 15.05 8.85
C ASP A 75 -7.87 14.46 9.79
N ALA A 76 -6.67 14.23 9.25
CA ALA A 76 -5.64 13.39 9.83
C ALA A 76 -4.24 13.87 9.45
N GLU A 77 -3.22 13.25 10.05
CA GLU A 77 -1.82 13.60 9.78
C GLU A 77 -1.42 13.34 8.32
N GLU A 78 -0.54 14.19 7.79
CA GLU A 78 -0.05 14.07 6.41
C GLU A 78 0.74 12.76 6.22
N SER A 79 0.27 11.93 5.30
CA SER A 79 0.75 10.56 5.07
C SER A 79 2.27 10.51 4.78
N LEU A 80 2.81 11.50 4.06
CA LEU A 80 4.25 11.59 3.82
C LEU A 80 5.06 11.81 5.10
N VAL A 81 4.54 12.63 6.02
CA VAL A 81 5.19 12.91 7.31
C VAL A 81 5.15 11.67 8.20
N VAL A 82 4.00 11.01 8.25
CA VAL A 82 3.78 9.74 8.97
C VAL A 82 4.78 8.67 8.51
N VAL A 83 4.84 8.41 7.20
CA VAL A 83 5.73 7.39 6.63
C VAL A 83 7.20 7.76 6.84
N ALA A 84 7.58 9.02 6.64
CA ALA A 84 8.97 9.45 6.84
C ALA A 84 9.42 9.29 8.31
N GLY A 85 8.57 9.65 9.26
CA GLY A 85 8.82 9.48 10.69
C GLY A 85 9.00 8.01 11.06
N LEU A 86 8.07 7.16 10.64
CA LEU A 86 8.11 5.73 10.94
C LEU A 86 9.29 5.00 10.28
N LEU A 87 9.60 5.34 9.02
CA LEU A 87 10.71 4.70 8.32
C LEU A 87 12.08 5.06 8.92
N ARG A 88 12.18 6.17 9.65
CA ARG A 88 13.40 6.53 10.38
C ARG A 88 13.73 5.55 11.51
N ASP A 89 12.69 5.04 12.19
CA ASP A 89 12.83 4.19 13.38
C ASP A 89 12.73 2.69 13.06
N SER A 90 12.61 2.35 11.78
CA SER A 90 12.53 0.98 11.26
C SER A 90 13.69 0.67 10.32
N ARG A 91 14.01 -0.61 10.15
CA ARG A 91 15.16 -1.07 9.35
C ARG A 91 14.77 -1.81 8.08
N TRP A 92 13.63 -2.47 8.08
CA TRP A 92 13.27 -3.47 7.06
C TRP A 92 11.97 -3.15 6.34
N ILE A 93 10.99 -2.65 7.07
CA ILE A 93 9.66 -2.42 6.51
C ILE A 93 9.66 -1.31 5.47
N HIS A 94 8.76 -1.43 4.50
CA HIS A 94 8.47 -0.40 3.51
C HIS A 94 7.34 0.50 4.00
N GLY A 95 7.31 1.74 3.52
CA GLY A 95 6.23 2.67 3.82
C GLY A 95 5.64 3.25 2.56
N VAL A 96 4.32 3.10 2.41
CA VAL A 96 3.56 3.63 1.28
C VAL A 96 2.73 4.80 1.77
N ALA A 97 2.92 5.99 1.17
CA ALA A 97 2.13 7.17 1.52
C ALA A 97 1.06 7.43 0.45
N GLY A 98 -0.17 7.58 0.92
CA GLY A 98 -1.26 8.15 0.15
C GLY A 98 -1.03 9.64 -0.11
N PHE A 99 -1.39 10.12 -1.29
CA PHE A 99 -1.52 11.55 -1.54
C PHE A 99 -2.47 11.82 -2.70
N HIS A 100 -3.10 12.99 -2.73
CA HIS A 100 -3.96 13.38 -3.83
C HIS A 100 -3.19 14.16 -4.91
N PRO A 101 -3.24 13.77 -6.21
CA PRO A 101 -2.47 14.43 -7.28
C PRO A 101 -2.75 15.92 -7.50
N ALA A 102 -3.83 16.49 -6.93
CA ALA A 102 -4.09 17.93 -7.00
C ALA A 102 -3.24 18.77 -6.04
N LEU A 103 -2.65 18.18 -5.00
CA LEU A 103 -2.07 18.93 -3.87
C LEU A 103 -0.68 19.51 -4.14
N GLY A 104 -0.04 19.14 -5.25
CA GLY A 104 1.29 19.60 -5.58
C GLY A 104 1.64 19.35 -7.04
N THR A 105 2.79 19.85 -7.47
CA THR A 105 3.29 19.57 -8.81
C THR A 105 3.97 18.20 -8.86
N PRO A 106 3.92 17.49 -10.01
CA PRO A 106 4.61 16.20 -10.16
C PRO A 106 6.12 16.31 -9.93
N VAL A 107 6.74 17.43 -10.32
CA VAL A 107 8.18 17.69 -10.09
C VAL A 107 8.50 17.81 -8.60
N TYR A 108 7.65 18.50 -7.84
CA TYR A 108 7.84 18.65 -6.39
C TYR A 108 7.68 17.31 -5.67
N ALA A 109 6.63 16.54 -6.01
CA ALA A 109 6.42 15.21 -5.45
C ALA A 109 7.59 14.26 -5.76
N ALA A 110 8.09 14.27 -7.00
CA ALA A 110 9.26 13.50 -7.40
C ALA A 110 10.52 13.93 -6.61
N LYS A 111 10.73 15.23 -6.40
CA LYS A 111 11.89 15.75 -5.64
C LYS A 111 11.85 15.34 -4.17
N LEU A 112 10.69 15.47 -3.53
CA LEU A 112 10.47 15.00 -2.16
C LEU A 112 10.77 13.51 -2.06
N SER A 113 10.28 12.74 -3.03
CA SER A 113 10.39 11.29 -3.02
C SER A 113 11.82 10.80 -3.27
N ALA A 114 12.59 11.46 -4.13
CA ALA A 114 14.02 11.16 -4.30
C ALA A 114 14.80 11.40 -3.00
N SER A 115 14.42 12.43 -2.25
CA SER A 115 15.01 12.74 -0.95
C SER A 115 14.61 11.69 0.10
N LEU A 116 13.34 11.26 0.10
CA LEU A 116 12.84 10.19 0.98
C LEU A 116 13.47 8.84 0.66
N GLN A 117 13.59 8.45 -0.61
CA GLN A 117 14.27 7.21 -1.01
C GLN A 117 15.72 7.19 -0.51
N ARG A 118 16.44 8.30 -0.63
CA ARG A 118 17.79 8.41 -0.05
C ARG A 118 17.79 8.32 1.48
N PHE A 119 16.80 8.93 2.14
CA PHE A 119 16.68 8.92 3.60
C PHE A 119 16.30 7.55 4.16
N THR A 120 15.46 6.79 3.46
CA THR A 120 14.89 5.52 3.93
C THR A 120 15.62 4.30 3.38
N GLY A 121 16.51 4.46 2.39
CA GLY A 121 17.21 3.35 1.73
C GLY A 121 16.34 2.65 0.69
N ASP A 122 15.65 3.43 -0.14
CA ASP A 122 14.71 2.97 -1.18
C ASP A 122 13.49 2.20 -0.64
N ARG A 123 13.03 2.51 0.59
CA ARG A 123 11.89 1.83 1.26
C ARG A 123 10.57 2.60 1.17
N PHE A 124 10.52 3.65 0.37
CA PHE A 124 9.33 4.50 0.23
C PHE A 124 8.54 4.17 -1.05
N GLY A 125 7.20 4.15 -0.93
CA GLY A 125 6.25 3.89 -2.00
C GLY A 125 5.14 4.95 -2.09
N TRP A 126 4.50 5.04 -3.25
CA TRP A 126 3.43 5.98 -3.55
C TRP A 126 2.07 5.27 -3.59
N TRP A 127 1.03 5.96 -3.12
CA TRP A 127 -0.36 5.59 -3.40
C TRP A 127 -1.16 6.83 -3.80
N PRO A 128 -1.11 7.26 -5.07
CA PRO A 128 -1.91 8.38 -5.53
C PRO A 128 -3.41 8.05 -5.41
N VAL A 129 -4.12 8.83 -4.58
CA VAL A 129 -5.57 8.70 -4.39
C VAL A 129 -6.25 9.65 -5.38
N VAL A 130 -6.74 9.11 -6.49
CA VAL A 130 -7.29 9.90 -7.61
C VAL A 130 -8.71 10.39 -7.30
N ASP A 131 -9.56 9.48 -6.84
CA ASP A 131 -10.94 9.80 -6.49
C ASP A 131 -11.05 10.20 -5.02
N LEU A 132 -11.64 11.36 -4.81
CA LEU A 132 -12.04 11.86 -3.50
C LEU A 132 -13.53 12.25 -3.53
N PRO A 133 -14.22 12.18 -2.37
CA PRO A 133 -15.54 12.78 -2.24
C PRO A 133 -15.52 14.25 -2.69
N PRO A 134 -16.49 14.73 -3.49
CA PRO A 134 -16.46 16.07 -4.07
C PRO A 134 -16.28 17.20 -3.06
N GLU A 135 -16.89 17.09 -1.88
CA GLU A 135 -16.75 18.05 -0.79
C GLU A 135 -15.33 18.11 -0.22
N VAL A 136 -14.66 16.96 -0.10
CA VAL A 136 -13.26 16.88 0.34
C VAL A 136 -12.35 17.49 -0.72
N ALA A 137 -12.50 17.08 -1.99
CA ALA A 137 -11.71 17.61 -3.10
C ALA A 137 -11.80 19.15 -3.18
N ARG A 138 -13.02 19.70 -3.06
CA ARG A 138 -13.27 21.15 -3.10
C ARG A 138 -12.67 21.88 -1.91
N ALA A 139 -12.61 21.26 -0.72
CA ALA A 139 -11.92 21.84 0.43
C ALA A 139 -10.41 22.02 0.19
N TYR A 140 -9.81 21.17 -0.66
CA TYR A 140 -8.44 21.31 -1.15
C TYR A 140 -8.30 22.19 -2.40
N GLY A 141 -9.39 22.81 -2.86
CA GLY A 141 -9.40 23.64 -4.05
C GLY A 141 -9.40 22.86 -5.37
N ASP A 142 -9.67 21.56 -5.36
CA ASP A 142 -9.82 20.76 -6.57
C ASP A 142 -11.28 20.67 -7.00
N PHE A 143 -11.55 21.13 -8.22
CA PHE A 143 -12.88 21.14 -8.83
C PHE A 143 -12.99 20.21 -10.04
N LEU A 144 -11.94 19.44 -10.36
CA LEU A 144 -12.04 18.41 -11.38
C LEU A 144 -12.96 17.28 -10.92
N GLU A 145 -13.63 16.65 -11.87
CA GLU A 145 -14.57 15.55 -11.64
C GLU A 145 -14.34 14.43 -12.67
N GLY A 146 -14.67 13.20 -12.28
CA GLY A 146 -14.68 12.04 -13.18
C GLY A 146 -13.40 11.86 -14.00
N PRO A 147 -13.48 11.64 -15.33
CA PRO A 147 -12.33 11.33 -16.18
C PRO A 147 -11.20 12.36 -16.15
N ASP A 148 -11.51 13.64 -15.90
CA ASP A 148 -10.47 14.68 -15.87
C ASP A 148 -9.51 14.51 -14.68
N ARG A 149 -9.95 13.87 -13.58
CA ARG A 149 -9.07 13.53 -12.45
C ARG A 149 -8.05 12.47 -12.85
N TYR A 150 -8.49 11.46 -13.59
CA TYR A 150 -7.64 10.38 -14.10
C TYR A 150 -6.67 10.90 -15.16
N ALA A 151 -7.12 11.77 -16.07
CA ALA A 151 -6.26 12.42 -17.05
C ALA A 151 -5.17 13.27 -16.36
N ARG A 152 -5.50 14.02 -15.29
CA ARG A 152 -4.50 14.75 -14.50
C ARG A 152 -3.53 13.80 -13.79
N ALA A 153 -4.03 12.71 -13.20
CA ALA A 153 -3.17 11.73 -12.53
C ALA A 153 -2.21 11.04 -13.51
N ASP A 154 -2.65 10.79 -14.75
CA ASP A 154 -1.82 10.27 -15.83
C ASP A 154 -0.68 11.23 -16.18
N GLU A 155 -0.99 12.51 -16.42
CA GLU A 155 0.04 13.53 -16.66
C GLU A 155 0.99 13.65 -15.47
N PHE A 156 0.45 13.64 -14.24
CA PHE A 156 1.24 13.72 -13.01
C PHE A 156 2.27 12.58 -12.93
N LEU A 157 1.84 11.33 -13.09
CA LEU A 157 2.73 10.16 -13.00
C LEU A 157 3.71 10.09 -14.18
N THR A 158 3.27 10.47 -15.38
CA THR A 158 4.13 10.57 -16.56
C THR A 158 5.25 11.58 -16.33
N ILE A 159 4.94 12.78 -15.84
CA ILE A 159 5.93 13.81 -15.55
C ILE A 159 6.83 13.40 -14.39
N ALA A 160 6.27 12.86 -13.30
CA ALA A 160 7.04 12.47 -12.12
C ALA A 160 8.12 11.44 -12.46
N LYS A 161 7.77 10.42 -13.26
CA LYS A 161 8.74 9.43 -13.77
C LYS A 161 9.69 10.06 -14.80
N GLY A 162 9.19 10.91 -15.68
CA GLY A 162 10.00 11.61 -16.68
C GLY A 162 11.12 12.47 -16.09
N VAL A 163 10.84 13.30 -15.09
CA VAL A 163 11.87 14.10 -14.40
C VAL A 163 12.78 13.25 -13.49
N TRP A 164 12.37 12.02 -13.18
CA TRP A 164 13.20 11.09 -12.43
C TRP A 164 14.26 10.44 -13.32
N ASP A 165 13.86 10.03 -14.52
CA ASP A 165 14.71 9.26 -15.45
C ASP A 165 15.52 10.14 -16.41
N HIS A 166 15.21 11.44 -16.49
CA HIS A 166 15.84 12.36 -17.42
C HIS A 166 16.26 13.68 -16.77
N GLU A 167 17.40 14.19 -17.23
CA GLU A 167 18.07 15.39 -16.72
C GLU A 167 17.53 16.71 -17.28
N ASP A 168 16.97 16.69 -18.51
CA ASP A 168 16.40 17.83 -19.24
C ASP A 168 14.98 17.51 -19.77
N TYR A 169 14.17 16.86 -18.95
CA TYR A 169 12.80 16.48 -19.25
C TYR A 169 11.91 17.69 -19.52
N THR A 170 11.21 17.66 -20.64
CA THR A 170 10.22 18.69 -21.02
C THR A 170 8.90 18.00 -21.33
N TYR A 171 7.80 18.59 -20.86
CA TYR A 171 6.45 18.08 -21.06
C TYR A 171 5.47 19.25 -21.16
N GLU A 172 4.54 19.16 -22.11
CA GLU A 172 3.45 20.13 -22.29
C GLU A 172 2.13 19.36 -22.37
N GLY A 173 1.37 19.39 -21.29
CA GLY A 173 0.07 18.74 -21.19
C GLY A 173 -1.05 19.74 -20.91
N ARG A 174 -2.25 19.20 -20.68
CA ARG A 174 -3.44 19.97 -20.34
C ARG A 174 -3.38 20.53 -18.93
N PHE A 175 -2.80 19.80 -17.97
CA PHE A 175 -2.82 20.15 -16.55
C PHE A 175 -1.47 20.67 -16.06
N PHE A 176 -0.37 20.16 -16.64
CA PHE A 176 0.98 20.53 -16.22
C PHE A 176 1.90 20.82 -17.40
N GLN A 177 2.84 21.71 -17.18
CA GLN A 177 3.95 21.98 -18.10
C GLN A 177 5.27 21.96 -17.32
N VAL A 178 6.29 21.32 -17.90
CA VAL A 178 7.65 21.26 -17.38
C VAL A 178 8.60 21.61 -18.51
N LEU A 179 9.57 22.49 -18.25
CA LEU A 179 10.63 22.83 -19.18
C LEU A 179 11.97 22.57 -18.52
N ALA A 180 12.80 21.72 -19.15
CA ALA A 180 14.14 21.36 -18.66
C ALA A 180 14.15 20.97 -17.16
N GLY A 181 13.18 20.15 -16.75
CA GLY A 181 13.14 19.54 -15.43
C GLY A 181 13.99 18.27 -15.37
N GLY A 182 14.33 17.81 -14.18
CA GLY A 182 15.16 16.62 -14.04
C GLY A 182 15.96 16.65 -12.74
N PHE A 183 16.40 15.48 -12.29
CA PHE A 183 17.31 15.37 -11.15
C PHE A 183 18.71 14.95 -11.60
N GLN A 184 19.68 15.29 -10.76
CA GLN A 184 21.10 15.11 -11.02
C GLN A 184 21.78 14.48 -9.81
N GLY A 185 22.88 13.77 -10.06
CA GLY A 185 23.73 13.20 -9.01
C GLY A 185 22.98 12.25 -8.08
N PRO A 186 23.16 12.33 -6.75
CA PRO A 186 22.66 11.32 -5.81
C PRO A 186 21.16 11.05 -5.83
N LEU A 187 20.35 12.00 -6.33
CA LEU A 187 18.90 11.86 -6.42
C LEU A 187 18.45 11.09 -7.66
N ALA A 188 19.17 11.21 -8.78
CA ALA A 188 18.87 10.49 -10.02
C ALA A 188 19.22 8.98 -9.93
N GLU A 189 20.12 8.62 -9.02
CA GLU A 189 20.54 7.23 -8.79
C GLU A 189 19.55 6.41 -7.94
N ARG A 190 18.51 7.05 -7.39
CA ARG A 190 17.55 6.36 -6.53
C ARG A 190 16.51 5.63 -7.37
N ARG A 191 15.92 4.57 -6.81
CA ARG A 191 14.79 3.89 -7.46
C ARG A 191 13.52 4.71 -7.32
N PHE A 192 12.76 4.87 -8.40
CA PHE A 192 11.45 5.50 -8.32
C PHE A 192 10.57 4.74 -7.31
N PRO A 193 9.79 5.42 -6.44
CA PRO A 193 8.89 4.77 -5.49
C PRO A 193 7.93 3.80 -6.18
N THR A 194 7.73 2.61 -5.60
CA THR A 194 6.70 1.68 -6.08
C THR A 194 5.33 2.36 -6.07
N VAL A 195 4.64 2.36 -7.20
CA VAL A 195 3.34 3.01 -7.37
C VAL A 195 2.22 2.01 -7.14
N HIS A 196 1.44 2.26 -6.10
CA HIS A 196 0.20 1.55 -5.78
C HIS A 196 -0.97 2.39 -6.30
N LEU A 197 -1.88 1.76 -7.04
CA LEU A 197 -3.14 2.37 -7.47
C LEU A 197 -4.31 1.45 -7.10
N SER A 198 -5.52 1.97 -7.15
CA SER A 198 -6.74 1.22 -6.81
C SER A 198 -7.92 1.76 -7.60
N GLY A 199 -9.01 1.00 -7.63
CA GLY A 199 -10.28 1.39 -8.24
C GLY A 199 -10.64 0.49 -9.42
N ILE A 200 -11.94 0.32 -9.64
CA ILE A 200 -12.49 -0.65 -10.60
C ILE A 200 -13.09 -0.02 -11.87
N SER A 201 -13.03 1.31 -11.99
CA SER A 201 -13.49 1.99 -13.20
C SER A 201 -12.54 1.74 -14.36
N ALA A 202 -13.03 1.82 -15.60
CA ALA A 202 -12.18 1.69 -16.79
C ALA A 202 -11.00 2.68 -16.77
N ASP A 203 -11.24 3.93 -16.36
CA ASP A 203 -10.20 4.96 -16.23
C ASP A 203 -9.15 4.58 -15.16
N ALA A 204 -9.56 3.97 -14.04
CA ALA A 204 -8.64 3.52 -13.00
C ALA A 204 -7.76 2.34 -13.46
N LEU A 205 -8.36 1.38 -14.17
CA LEU A 205 -7.64 0.24 -14.72
C LEU A 205 -6.69 0.68 -15.83
N ASP A 206 -7.08 1.61 -16.70
CA ASP A 206 -6.20 2.17 -17.73
C ASP A 206 -5.03 2.96 -17.14
N LEU A 207 -5.27 3.78 -16.11
CA LEU A 207 -4.21 4.48 -15.38
C LEU A 207 -3.23 3.47 -14.75
N SER A 208 -3.75 2.40 -14.17
CA SER A 208 -2.96 1.37 -13.52
C SER A 208 -2.14 0.55 -14.52
N ALA A 209 -2.74 0.14 -15.62
CA ALA A 209 -2.05 -0.53 -16.73
C ALA A 209 -0.85 0.29 -17.24
N LYS A 210 -0.99 1.62 -17.27
CA LYS A 210 0.08 2.52 -17.70
C LYS A 210 1.13 2.78 -16.61
N HIS A 211 0.74 2.92 -15.34
CA HIS A 211 1.63 3.44 -14.31
C HIS A 211 1.84 2.61 -13.05
N ALA A 212 0.89 1.78 -12.65
CA ALA A 212 0.99 1.03 -11.41
C ALA A 212 2.10 -0.01 -11.50
N ASP A 213 2.77 -0.23 -10.37
CA ASP A 213 3.54 -1.44 -10.12
C ASP A 213 2.66 -2.48 -9.43
N VAL A 214 1.78 -2.02 -8.54
CA VAL A 214 0.76 -2.83 -7.85
C VAL A 214 -0.61 -2.16 -8.00
N HIS A 215 -1.64 -2.89 -8.40
CA HIS A 215 -3.02 -2.45 -8.32
C HIS A 215 -3.72 -3.17 -7.18
N VAL A 216 -4.24 -2.43 -6.21
CA VAL A 216 -4.92 -2.97 -5.03
C VAL A 216 -6.43 -2.90 -5.23
N PHE A 217 -7.07 -4.06 -5.24
CA PHE A 217 -8.53 -4.21 -5.28
C PHE A 217 -9.09 -4.29 -3.85
N ASP A 218 -10.35 -3.88 -3.69
CA ASP A 218 -11.16 -4.29 -2.54
C ASP A 218 -11.72 -5.69 -2.77
N VAL A 219 -12.12 -6.38 -1.69
CA VAL A 219 -12.81 -7.68 -1.80
C VAL A 219 -14.09 -7.54 -2.62
N THR A 220 -14.21 -8.35 -3.66
CA THR A 220 -15.34 -8.34 -4.59
C THR A 220 -15.46 -9.69 -5.29
N ASP A 221 -16.69 -10.05 -5.68
CA ASP A 221 -16.97 -11.27 -6.43
C ASP A 221 -16.37 -11.22 -7.85
N ASP A 222 -16.15 -10.02 -8.40
CA ASP A 222 -15.65 -9.81 -9.77
C ASP A 222 -14.10 -9.78 -9.87
N LEU A 223 -13.38 -10.14 -8.80
CA LEU A 223 -11.93 -9.96 -8.69
C LEU A 223 -11.14 -10.63 -9.85
N ASP A 224 -11.55 -11.82 -10.29
CA ASP A 224 -10.87 -12.54 -11.38
C ASP A 224 -11.04 -11.81 -12.71
N ALA A 225 -12.26 -11.31 -12.98
CA ALA A 225 -12.55 -10.56 -14.20
C ALA A 225 -11.79 -9.23 -14.23
N LEU A 226 -11.76 -8.51 -13.11
CA LEU A 226 -11.03 -7.25 -12.96
C LEU A 226 -9.51 -7.43 -13.09
N THR A 227 -8.96 -8.49 -12.50
CA THR A 227 -7.54 -8.81 -12.60
C THR A 227 -7.16 -9.20 -14.03
N ALA A 228 -7.99 -9.99 -14.71
CA ALA A 228 -7.78 -10.36 -16.11
C ALA A 228 -7.83 -9.14 -17.06
N ASP A 229 -8.82 -8.25 -16.89
CA ASP A 229 -8.93 -7.00 -17.66
C ASP A 229 -7.70 -6.11 -17.47
N LEU A 230 -7.26 -5.91 -16.23
CA LEU A 230 -6.05 -5.16 -15.94
C LEU A 230 -4.80 -5.78 -16.58
N ALA A 231 -4.67 -7.11 -16.52
CA ALA A 231 -3.55 -7.83 -17.11
C ALA A 231 -3.51 -7.67 -18.64
N GLU A 232 -4.66 -7.75 -19.30
CA GLU A 232 -4.78 -7.51 -20.75
C GLU A 232 -4.35 -6.08 -21.12
N ARG A 233 -4.91 -5.07 -20.44
CA ARG A 233 -4.56 -3.65 -20.67
C ARG A 233 -3.07 -3.38 -20.43
N ALA A 234 -2.47 -3.98 -19.41
CA ALA A 234 -1.05 -3.83 -19.13
C ALA A 234 -0.19 -4.50 -20.21
N ALA A 235 -0.59 -5.70 -20.67
CA ALA A 235 0.12 -6.45 -21.71
C ALA A 235 0.12 -5.73 -23.06
N GLU A 236 -0.97 -5.07 -23.45
CA GLU A 236 -1.03 -4.20 -24.64
C GLU A 236 0.02 -3.08 -24.62
N ARG A 237 0.45 -2.68 -23.42
CA ARG A 237 1.47 -1.64 -23.18
C ARG A 237 2.86 -2.24 -22.90
N GLY A 238 3.03 -3.55 -23.03
CA GLY A 238 4.28 -4.25 -22.74
C GLY A 238 4.67 -4.23 -21.26
N ARG A 239 3.69 -4.09 -20.35
CA ARG A 239 3.89 -4.04 -18.91
C ARG A 239 3.18 -5.21 -18.21
N THR A 240 3.59 -5.47 -16.99
CA THR A 240 2.88 -6.33 -16.04
C THR A 240 2.59 -5.52 -14.79
N VAL A 241 1.41 -5.71 -14.20
CA VAL A 241 1.01 -5.07 -12.95
C VAL A 241 0.72 -6.17 -11.93
N ALA A 242 1.28 -6.04 -10.74
CA ALA A 242 1.01 -6.95 -9.64
C ALA A 242 -0.40 -6.71 -9.07
N SER A 243 -1.12 -7.78 -8.72
CA SER A 243 -2.43 -7.67 -8.07
C SER A 243 -2.28 -7.69 -6.56
N GLY A 244 -2.88 -6.69 -5.91
CA GLY A 244 -3.04 -6.64 -4.47
C GLY A 244 -4.52 -6.69 -4.05
N LEU A 245 -4.75 -7.06 -2.80
CA LEU A 245 -6.08 -7.13 -2.20
C LEU A 245 -6.06 -6.42 -0.84
N ARG A 246 -7.00 -5.50 -0.64
CA ARG A 246 -7.26 -4.82 0.63
C ARG A 246 -8.43 -5.50 1.34
N LEU A 247 -8.23 -5.81 2.62
CA LEU A 247 -9.23 -6.50 3.44
C LEU A 247 -9.01 -6.28 4.93
N THR A 248 -10.13 -6.20 5.66
CA THR A 248 -10.13 -6.34 7.12
C THR A 248 -10.06 -7.84 7.47
N VAL A 249 -9.23 -8.20 8.45
CA VAL A 249 -9.07 -9.59 8.91
C VAL A 249 -9.33 -9.66 10.41
N VAL A 250 -10.17 -10.63 10.81
CA VAL A 250 -10.41 -10.97 12.21
C VAL A 250 -10.13 -12.46 12.39
N ALA A 251 -8.92 -12.76 12.84
CA ALA A 251 -8.45 -14.13 13.04
C ALA A 251 -8.29 -14.46 14.53
N ARG A 252 -8.85 -15.57 14.98
CA ARG A 252 -8.78 -16.03 16.38
C ARG A 252 -8.38 -17.50 16.46
N GLU A 253 -8.26 -18.05 17.67
CA GLU A 253 -7.90 -19.46 17.83
C GLU A 253 -8.98 -20.38 17.26
N ASP A 254 -10.25 -19.99 17.40
CA ASP A 254 -11.39 -20.66 16.80
C ASP A 254 -12.42 -19.69 16.20
N GLU A 255 -13.33 -20.25 15.40
CA GLU A 255 -14.36 -19.51 14.67
C GLU A 255 -15.40 -18.84 15.59
N ASP A 256 -15.71 -19.44 16.73
CA ASP A 256 -16.67 -18.89 17.69
C ASP A 256 -16.09 -17.65 18.38
N GLU A 257 -14.80 -17.68 18.75
CA GLU A 257 -14.07 -16.52 19.25
C GLU A 257 -14.04 -15.40 18.20
N ALA A 258 -13.74 -15.72 16.93
CA ALA A 258 -13.69 -14.75 15.85
C ALA A 258 -15.05 -14.05 15.62
N ARG A 259 -16.13 -14.82 15.62
CA ARG A 259 -17.51 -14.30 15.51
C ARG A 259 -17.97 -13.50 16.72
N GLY A 260 -17.32 -13.69 17.87
CA GLY A 260 -17.58 -12.93 19.09
C GLY A 260 -17.07 -11.49 19.03
N VAL A 261 -16.19 -11.15 18.09
CA VAL A 261 -15.65 -9.79 17.91
C VAL A 261 -16.77 -8.87 17.40
N ARG A 262 -16.84 -7.67 17.98
CA ARG A 262 -17.86 -6.66 17.66
C ARG A 262 -17.30 -5.63 16.69
N ASP A 263 -18.22 -4.90 16.04
CA ASP A 263 -17.90 -3.79 15.14
C ASP A 263 -17.02 -4.19 13.95
N VAL A 264 -17.18 -5.43 13.49
CA VAL A 264 -16.47 -5.99 12.33
C VAL A 264 -17.21 -5.59 11.04
N PRO A 265 -16.50 -5.06 10.01
CA PRO A 265 -17.12 -4.76 8.72
C PRO A 265 -17.70 -6.01 8.04
N ASP A 266 -18.80 -5.87 7.32
CA ASP A 266 -19.49 -6.98 6.64
C ASP A 266 -18.61 -7.73 5.63
N HIS A 267 -17.60 -7.07 5.08
CA HIS A 267 -16.67 -7.63 4.10
C HIS A 267 -15.37 -8.15 4.73
N ALA A 268 -15.27 -8.18 6.06
CA ALA A 268 -14.10 -8.68 6.75
C ALA A 268 -14.00 -10.21 6.61
N LEU A 269 -12.76 -10.70 6.55
CA LEU A 269 -12.47 -12.12 6.61
C LEU A 269 -12.41 -12.55 8.08
N VAL A 270 -13.41 -13.31 8.53
CA VAL A 270 -13.59 -13.70 9.95
C VAL A 270 -13.49 -15.22 10.10
N GLY A 271 -12.61 -15.70 10.97
CA GLY A 271 -12.47 -17.15 11.24
C GLY A 271 -11.31 -17.49 12.17
N SER A 272 -11.01 -18.79 12.29
CA SER A 272 -9.78 -19.24 12.96
C SER A 272 -8.53 -18.83 12.16
N PHE A 273 -7.36 -18.82 12.77
CA PHE A 273 -6.10 -18.53 12.08
C PHE A 273 -5.87 -19.44 10.85
N GLU A 274 -6.21 -20.73 10.95
CA GLU A 274 -6.10 -21.68 9.85
C GLU A 274 -7.10 -21.40 8.73
N GLN A 275 -8.35 -21.09 9.07
CA GLN A 275 -9.37 -20.74 8.08
C GLN A 275 -8.98 -19.48 7.31
N VAL A 276 -8.56 -18.44 8.04
CA VAL A 276 -8.11 -17.19 7.43
C VAL A 276 -6.86 -17.39 6.57
N ALA A 277 -5.88 -18.18 7.04
CA ALA A 277 -4.68 -18.48 6.25
C ALA A 277 -5.03 -19.21 4.94
N ALA A 278 -5.94 -20.19 4.99
CA ALA A 278 -6.40 -20.92 3.81
C ALA A 278 -7.15 -20.03 2.80
N GLU A 279 -7.97 -19.09 3.29
CA GLU A 279 -8.67 -18.13 2.43
C GLU A 279 -7.69 -17.15 1.77
N LEU A 280 -6.71 -16.63 2.52
CA LEU A 280 -5.61 -15.84 1.95
C LEU A 280 -4.83 -16.64 0.90
N GLN A 281 -4.59 -17.92 1.14
CA GLN A 281 -3.92 -18.80 0.17
C GLN A 281 -4.75 -18.95 -1.11
N GLY A 282 -6.07 -19.07 -0.99
CA GLY A 282 -6.99 -19.10 -2.13
C GLY A 282 -6.89 -17.84 -3.00
N TYR A 283 -6.72 -16.65 -2.40
CA TYR A 283 -6.44 -15.42 -3.15
C TYR A 283 -5.05 -15.43 -3.78
N ALA A 284 -4.03 -15.93 -3.07
CA ALA A 284 -2.67 -16.03 -3.58
C ALA A 284 -2.56 -16.96 -4.80
N ASP A 285 -3.25 -18.10 -4.76
CA ASP A 285 -3.33 -19.07 -5.86
C ASP A 285 -4.01 -18.47 -7.11
N ARG A 286 -4.86 -17.46 -6.92
CA ARG A 286 -5.50 -16.67 -7.99
C ARG A 286 -4.63 -15.51 -8.49
N GLY A 287 -3.40 -15.38 -8.00
CA GLY A 287 -2.41 -14.40 -8.46
C GLY A 287 -2.32 -13.12 -7.63
N VAL A 288 -3.06 -13.02 -6.50
CA VAL A 288 -2.86 -11.93 -5.54
C VAL A 288 -1.50 -12.09 -4.86
N ASN A 289 -0.66 -11.06 -4.92
CA ASN A 289 0.69 -11.12 -4.37
C ASN A 289 1.00 -10.00 -3.37
N THR A 290 0.03 -9.15 -3.06
CA THR A 290 0.14 -8.10 -2.05
C THR A 290 -1.16 -8.04 -1.25
N PHE A 291 -1.12 -8.28 0.05
CA PHE A 291 -2.26 -8.11 0.94
C PHE A 291 -2.09 -6.83 1.74
N VAL A 292 -3.09 -5.96 1.71
CA VAL A 292 -3.15 -4.73 2.52
C VAL A 292 -4.18 -4.96 3.61
N LEU A 293 -3.72 -5.34 4.79
CA LEU A 293 -4.61 -5.67 5.90
C LEU A 293 -4.96 -4.42 6.71
N GLU A 294 -6.19 -4.38 7.21
CA GLU A 294 -6.71 -3.32 8.05
C GLU A 294 -6.96 -3.87 9.47
N PRO A 295 -5.94 -3.85 10.36
CA PRO A 295 -6.07 -4.38 11.70
C PRO A 295 -6.83 -3.41 12.62
N ALA A 296 -7.71 -3.92 13.48
CA ALA A 296 -8.33 -3.13 14.55
C ALA A 296 -8.61 -4.00 15.80
N PRO A 297 -8.17 -3.60 17.02
CA PRO A 297 -7.24 -2.50 17.34
C PRO A 297 -5.81 -2.79 16.85
N HIS A 298 -5.06 -1.75 16.48
CA HIS A 298 -3.90 -1.92 15.60
C HIS A 298 -2.74 -2.71 16.25
N ILE A 299 -2.19 -2.28 17.39
CA ILE A 299 -0.97 -2.89 17.93
C ILE A 299 -1.19 -4.36 18.29
N GLU A 300 -2.22 -4.66 19.08
CA GLU A 300 -2.54 -6.02 19.52
C GLU A 300 -2.87 -6.94 18.35
N GLU A 301 -3.62 -6.43 17.37
CA GLU A 301 -3.99 -7.24 16.21
C GLU A 301 -2.80 -7.45 15.27
N ILE A 302 -1.86 -6.51 15.16
CA ILE A 302 -0.60 -6.70 14.42
C ILE A 302 0.25 -7.80 15.04
N TYR A 303 0.37 -7.83 16.38
CA TYR A 303 1.05 -8.95 17.05
C TYR A 303 0.32 -10.27 16.82
N ARG A 304 -1.00 -10.28 16.99
CA ARG A 304 -1.81 -11.49 16.80
C ARG A 304 -1.67 -12.06 15.38
N LEU A 305 -1.86 -11.23 14.36
CA LEU A 305 -1.76 -11.64 12.97
C LEU A 305 -0.33 -12.03 12.61
N GLY A 306 0.66 -11.25 13.02
CA GLY A 306 2.06 -11.55 12.69
C GLY A 306 2.62 -12.79 13.39
N GLU A 307 2.19 -13.10 14.63
CA GLU A 307 2.66 -14.26 15.38
C GLU A 307 1.88 -15.55 15.07
N LEU A 308 0.60 -15.45 14.73
CA LEU A 308 -0.29 -16.61 14.63
C LEU A 308 -0.82 -16.86 13.21
N LEU A 309 -1.04 -15.80 12.41
CA LEU A 309 -1.53 -15.94 11.04
C LEU A 309 -0.39 -16.06 10.01
N LEU A 310 0.53 -15.08 9.98
CA LEU A 310 1.61 -15.05 8.98
C LEU A 310 2.43 -16.36 8.95
N PRO A 311 2.81 -16.98 10.09
CA PRO A 311 3.60 -18.22 10.05
C PRO A 311 2.84 -19.41 9.46
N LEU A 312 1.50 -19.44 9.57
CA LEU A 312 0.69 -20.49 8.93
C LEU A 312 0.72 -20.32 7.41
N PHE A 313 0.50 -19.10 6.93
CA PHE A 313 0.52 -18.76 5.50
C PHE A 313 1.91 -18.99 4.87
N LEU A 314 2.98 -18.56 5.55
CA LEU A 314 4.35 -18.65 5.04
C LEU A 314 4.91 -20.09 5.07
N ARG A 315 4.45 -20.96 5.97
CA ARG A 315 4.86 -22.37 5.99
C ARG A 315 4.47 -23.10 4.71
N GLU A 316 3.27 -22.82 4.17
CA GLU A 316 2.82 -23.43 2.92
C GLU A 316 3.71 -23.02 1.73
N HIS A 317 4.26 -21.81 1.77
CA HIS A 317 5.21 -21.30 0.78
C HIS A 317 6.67 -21.79 0.97
N ALA A 318 7.03 -22.29 2.16
CA ALA A 318 8.36 -22.83 2.44
C ALA A 318 8.54 -24.29 1.98
N HIS A 319 7.45 -24.99 1.63
CA HIS A 319 7.46 -26.39 1.17
C HIS A 319 7.51 -26.55 -0.36
N VAL A 320 7.70 -25.46 -1.11
CA VAL A 320 7.76 -25.46 -2.59
C VAL A 320 9.21 -25.45 -3.13
N ASP A 321 10.22 -25.53 -2.26
CA ASP A 321 11.65 -25.64 -2.65
C ASP A 321 12.13 -27.10 -2.82
#